data_AF-A0A8X6FBQ3-F1
#
_entry.id   AF-A0A8X6FBQ3-F1
#
_cell.length_a   1.000
_cell.length_b   1.000
_cell.length_c   1.000
_cell.angle_alpha   90.00
_cell.angle_beta   90.00
_cell.angle_gamma   90.00
#
_symmetry.space_group_name_H-M   'P 1'
#
loop_
_entity.id
_entity.type
_entity.pdbx_description
1 polymer ?
#
loop_
_entity_poly.entity_id
_entity_poly.type
_entity_poly.pdbx_seq_one_letter_code
_entity_poly.pdbx_strand_id
1 'polypeptide(L)'
;MPIENLEAESLEKNPNLELAQLKFLLSSVEHQKDENLKGRLLEAIKENNMAPFYEEVCKDLGWTVDNALLDSMKKANEETLKKLDDAIEDAEKNLGEMEVREAFLNKAEYLSRIGSKEAALTVFRKTQEKTVSLGHRLDLLFHIIRIGLFYVDHDLITRNIEKAKSLIEEGGDWDRRNRLKVYQGVYCMAIRDFKSAANFFLDTVSTFTSYELMDYKTFVTYTVICSMISLPRVDLREKVVKDQRFWKCCIVHLILGNIYSPYIIANMLNFFKNL
;
A
#
# COMPACT_ATOMS: atom_id res chain seq x y z
N MET A 1 15.38 -19.40 -4.83
CA MET A 1 15.22 -18.56 -6.03
C MET A 1 15.58 -17.15 -5.64
N PRO A 2 16.35 -16.43 -6.47
CA PRO A 2 16.89 -15.12 -6.12
C PRO A 2 15.74 -14.12 -5.99
N ILE A 3 15.66 -13.48 -4.83
CA ILE A 3 14.64 -12.47 -4.46
C ILE A 3 14.81 -11.19 -5.30
N GLU A 4 15.99 -11.01 -5.90
CA GLU A 4 16.42 -9.78 -6.59
C GLU A 4 15.75 -9.53 -7.96
N ASN A 5 15.18 -10.55 -8.61
CA ASN A 5 14.54 -10.39 -9.93
C ASN A 5 13.03 -10.06 -9.89
N LEU A 6 12.40 -10.09 -8.72
CA LEU A 6 10.96 -9.86 -8.56
C LEU A 6 10.60 -8.40 -8.25
N GLU A 7 11.57 -7.57 -7.87
CA GLU A 7 11.39 -6.14 -7.64
C GLU A 7 11.19 -5.37 -8.97
N ALA A 8 11.74 -5.88 -10.07
CA ALA A 8 11.72 -5.26 -11.39
C ALA A 8 10.36 -5.37 -12.13
N GLU A 9 9.47 -6.25 -11.68
CA GLU A 9 8.14 -6.48 -12.29
C GLU A 9 7.01 -5.74 -11.53
N SER A 10 7.38 -4.92 -10.54
CA SER A 10 6.41 -4.20 -9.70
C SER A 10 5.92 -2.91 -10.35
N LEU A 11 4.61 -2.68 -10.30
CA LEU A 11 4.01 -1.40 -10.73
C LEU A 11 4.62 -0.28 -9.89
N GLU A 12 4.69 0.92 -10.47
CA GLU A 12 5.26 2.08 -9.77
C GLU A 12 4.62 2.27 -8.39
N LYS A 13 5.47 2.58 -7.38
CA LYS A 13 5.09 2.84 -5.97
C LYS A 13 4.38 4.18 -5.81
N ASN A 14 3.31 4.37 -6.58
CA ASN A 14 2.43 5.52 -6.52
C ASN A 14 1.08 5.03 -5.97
N PRO A 15 0.50 5.58 -4.87
CA PRO A 15 1.07 6.43 -3.82
C PRO A 15 2.05 5.70 -2.89
N ASN A 16 3.04 6.42 -2.36
CA ASN A 16 4.02 5.85 -1.44
C ASN A 16 3.43 5.69 -0.02
N LEU A 17 3.01 4.47 0.30
CA LEU A 17 2.43 4.11 1.61
C LEU A 17 3.42 4.31 2.78
N GLU A 18 4.73 4.32 2.51
CA GLU A 18 5.75 4.62 3.52
C GLU A 18 5.60 6.04 4.06
N LEU A 19 5.14 7.00 3.25
CA LEU A 19 4.93 8.37 3.70
C LEU A 19 3.74 8.50 4.65
N ALA A 20 2.67 7.73 4.42
CA ALA A 20 1.55 7.66 5.37
C ALA A 20 1.99 7.01 6.69
N GLN A 21 2.83 5.96 6.64
CA GLN A 21 3.38 5.34 7.84
C GLN A 21 4.29 6.31 8.61
N LEU A 22 5.17 7.04 7.93
CA LEU A 22 6.02 8.06 8.55
C LEU A 22 5.19 9.19 9.17
N LYS A 23 4.14 9.67 8.47
CA LYS A 23 3.19 10.65 9.01
C LYS A 23 2.51 10.14 10.29
N PHE A 24 2.06 8.88 10.29
CA PHE A 24 1.42 8.25 11.44
C PHE A 24 2.38 8.09 12.63
N LEU A 25 3.62 7.65 12.38
CA LEU A 25 4.65 7.54 13.41
C LEU A 25 4.97 8.91 14.03
N LEU A 26 5.12 9.95 13.21
CA LEU A 26 5.36 11.32 13.69
C LEU A 26 4.18 11.94 14.45
N SER A 27 2.96 11.46 14.19
CA SER A 27 1.75 11.85 14.94
C SER A 27 1.68 11.16 16.31
N SER A 28 2.44 10.09 16.51
CA SER A 28 2.48 9.34 17.78
C SER A 28 3.41 10.03 18.79
N VAL A 29 2.96 10.10 20.05
CA VAL A 29 3.64 10.82 21.16
C VAL A 29 5.08 10.34 21.39
N GLU A 30 5.37 9.08 21.09
CA GLU A 30 6.67 8.45 21.33
C GLU A 30 7.74 8.83 20.29
N HIS A 31 7.35 9.15 19.07
CA HIS A 31 8.26 9.44 17.95
C HIS A 31 8.17 10.88 17.42
N GLN A 32 7.39 11.74 18.09
CA GLN A 32 7.12 13.12 17.71
C GLN A 32 8.38 14.00 17.57
N LYS A 33 9.50 13.58 18.18
CA LYS A 33 10.78 14.29 18.21
C LYS A 33 11.88 13.69 17.33
N ASP A 34 11.61 12.60 16.60
CA ASP A 34 12.64 11.95 15.79
C ASP A 34 12.95 12.77 14.54
N GLU A 35 14.01 13.59 14.60
CA GLU A 35 14.44 14.46 13.49
C GLU A 35 14.81 13.68 12.22
N ASN A 36 15.26 12.43 12.35
CA ASN A 36 15.57 11.56 11.21
C ASN A 36 14.30 11.20 10.41
N LEU A 37 13.19 10.90 11.09
CA LEU A 37 11.91 10.60 10.43
C LEU A 37 11.34 11.84 9.74
N LYS A 38 11.52 13.03 10.35
CA LYS A 38 11.15 14.30 9.74
C LYS A 38 11.99 14.61 8.49
N GLY A 39 13.30 14.39 8.56
CA GLY A 39 14.22 14.56 7.43
C GLY A 39 13.83 13.69 6.24
N ARG A 40 13.60 12.38 6.47
CA ARG A 40 13.15 11.45 5.43
C ARG A 40 11.81 11.84 4.83
N LEU A 41 10.86 12.32 5.64
CA LEU A 41 9.57 12.78 5.15
C LEU A 41 9.72 14.05 4.29
N LEU A 42 10.53 15.01 4.72
CA LEU A 42 10.77 16.27 3.99
C LEU A 42 11.55 16.03 2.69
N GLU A 43 12.52 15.13 2.67
CA GLU A 43 13.22 14.73 1.45
C GLU A 43 12.24 14.10 0.45
N ALA A 44 11.42 13.16 0.89
CA ALA A 44 10.44 12.53 0.01
C ALA A 44 9.35 13.50 -0.48
N ILE A 45 8.97 14.50 0.33
CA ILE A 45 8.04 15.57 -0.09
C ILE A 45 8.70 16.47 -1.14
N LYS A 46 10.00 16.78 -0.99
CA LYS A 46 10.77 17.56 -1.97
C LYS A 46 11.00 16.82 -3.28
N GLU A 47 11.33 15.53 -3.23
CA GLU A 47 11.55 14.71 -4.43
C GLU A 47 10.29 14.52 -5.27
N ASN A 48 9.12 14.51 -4.62
CA ASN A 48 7.85 14.22 -5.29
C ASN A 48 6.94 15.45 -5.45
N ASN A 49 7.40 16.64 -5.05
CA ASN A 49 6.64 17.90 -5.09
C ASN A 49 5.21 17.77 -4.52
N MET A 50 5.07 17.09 -3.38
CA MET A 50 3.76 16.79 -2.79
C MET A 50 3.19 17.99 -2.03
N ALA A 51 2.79 19.04 -2.74
CA ALA A 51 2.31 20.28 -2.12
C ALA A 51 1.03 20.11 -1.27
N PRO A 52 -0.04 19.43 -1.74
CA PRO A 52 -1.24 19.19 -0.95
C PRO A 52 -0.98 18.31 0.28
N PHE A 53 -0.14 17.27 0.13
CA PHE A 53 0.22 16.39 1.24
C PHE A 53 1.03 17.14 2.30
N TYR A 54 1.93 18.05 1.90
CA TYR A 54 2.68 18.89 2.85
C TYR A 54 1.76 19.84 3.63
N GLU A 55 0.74 20.42 2.99
CA GLU A 55 -0.25 21.26 3.69
C GLU A 55 -1.04 20.47 4.73
N GLU A 56 -1.47 19.24 4.41
CA GLU A 56 -2.15 18.35 5.36
C GLU A 56 -1.23 17.92 6.51
N VAL A 57 0.00 17.52 6.20
CA VAL A 57 1.00 17.13 7.20
C VAL A 57 1.32 18.28 8.15
N CYS A 58 1.47 19.50 7.63
CA CYS A 58 1.75 20.67 8.45
C CYS A 58 0.56 21.03 9.36
N LYS A 59 -0.68 20.85 8.89
CA LYS A 59 -1.89 21.02 9.72
C LYS A 59 -1.96 19.98 10.83
N ASP A 60 -1.73 18.71 10.50
CA ASP A 60 -1.86 17.60 11.46
C ASP A 60 -0.73 17.59 12.50
N LEU A 61 0.50 17.94 12.12
CA LEU A 61 1.66 17.95 13.01
C LEU A 61 1.91 19.32 13.67
N GLY A 62 1.15 20.36 13.30
CA GLY A 62 1.32 21.73 13.80
C GLY A 62 2.67 22.35 13.43
N TRP A 63 3.27 21.95 12.30
CA TRP A 63 4.56 22.48 11.85
C TRP A 63 4.42 23.83 11.15
N THR A 64 5.47 24.64 11.22
CA THR A 64 5.53 25.90 10.47
C THR A 64 5.64 25.61 8.98
N VAL A 65 4.72 26.17 8.22
CA VAL A 65 4.65 26.01 6.77
C VAL A 65 5.72 26.88 6.11
N ASP A 66 6.65 26.26 5.38
CA ASP A 66 7.60 26.99 4.55
C ASP A 66 6.93 27.45 3.24
N ASN A 67 6.40 28.68 3.26
CA ASN A 67 5.67 29.26 2.11
C ASN A 67 6.52 29.31 0.83
N ALA A 68 7.83 29.58 0.94
CA ALA A 68 8.71 29.61 -0.24
C ALA A 68 8.88 28.24 -0.90
N LEU A 69 8.91 27.17 -0.09
CA LEU A 69 8.98 25.80 -0.59
C LEU A 69 7.66 25.41 -1.24
N LEU A 70 6.53 25.71 -0.59
CA LEU A 70 5.20 25.46 -1.13
C LEU A 70 4.95 26.14 -2.46
N ASP A 71 5.31 27.43 -2.60
CA ASP A 71 5.10 28.16 -3.85
C ASP A 71 5.96 27.60 -4.99
N SER A 72 7.18 27.16 -4.69
CA SER A 72 8.03 26.50 -5.68
C SER A 72 7.44 25.15 -6.14
N MET A 73 6.87 24.37 -5.21
CA MET A 73 6.22 23.09 -5.50
C MET A 73 4.91 23.27 -6.27
N LYS A 74 4.10 24.28 -5.90
CA LYS A 74 2.85 24.59 -6.61
C LYS A 74 3.12 25.00 -8.06
N LYS A 75 4.13 25.83 -8.30
CA LYS A 75 4.53 26.21 -9.67
C LYS A 75 4.99 25.01 -10.49
N ALA A 76 5.85 24.16 -9.91
CA ALA A 76 6.29 22.94 -10.59
C ALA A 76 5.10 22.00 -10.91
N ASN A 77 4.14 21.88 -10.00
CA ASN A 77 2.94 21.07 -10.20
C ASN A 77 1.99 21.66 -11.26
N GLU A 78 1.85 22.98 -11.33
CA GLU A 78 1.04 23.62 -12.38
C GLU A 78 1.67 23.43 -13.76
N GLU A 79 3.00 23.50 -13.88
CA GLU A 79 3.69 23.29 -15.16
C GLU A 79 3.56 21.86 -15.68
N THR A 80 3.69 20.87 -14.80
CA THR A 80 3.54 19.45 -15.13
C THR A 80 2.08 19.09 -15.41
N LEU A 81 1.12 19.63 -14.65
CA LEU A 81 -0.31 19.45 -14.93
C LEU A 81 -0.70 20.02 -16.28
N LYS A 82 -0.20 21.21 -16.65
CA LYS A 82 -0.43 21.78 -17.99
C LYS A 82 0.12 20.88 -19.09
N LYS A 83 1.36 20.39 -18.96
CA LYS A 83 1.94 19.44 -19.93
C LYS A 83 1.11 18.16 -20.08
N LEU A 84 0.58 17.65 -18.98
CA LEU A 84 -0.27 16.45 -18.98
C LEU A 84 -1.65 16.75 -19.59
N ASP A 85 -2.21 17.94 -19.37
CA ASP A 85 -3.46 18.38 -19.97
C ASP A 85 -3.32 18.59 -21.48
N ASP A 86 -2.24 19.24 -21.92
CA ASP A 86 -1.91 19.40 -23.34
C ASP A 86 -1.73 18.03 -24.02
N ALA A 87 -1.06 17.09 -23.35
CA ALA A 87 -0.91 15.71 -23.85
C ALA A 87 -2.26 14.97 -23.95
N ILE A 88 -3.19 15.22 -23.02
CA ILE A 88 -4.55 14.65 -23.09
C ILE A 88 -5.32 15.26 -24.26
N GLU A 89 -5.24 16.58 -24.46
CA GLU A 89 -5.91 17.24 -25.57
C GLU A 89 -5.38 16.79 -26.94
N ASP A 90 -4.06 16.64 -27.05
CA ASP A 90 -3.43 16.09 -28.26
C ASP A 90 -3.84 14.64 -28.48
N ALA A 91 -3.93 13.85 -27.40
CA ALA A 91 -4.40 12.48 -27.48
C ALA A 91 -5.86 12.38 -27.92
N GLU A 92 -6.75 13.25 -27.42
CA GLU A 92 -8.16 13.26 -27.79
C GLU A 92 -8.41 13.75 -29.23
N LYS A 93 -7.54 14.63 -29.75
CA LYS A 93 -7.69 15.19 -31.11
C LYS A 93 -7.04 14.33 -32.19
N ASN A 94 -5.90 13.71 -31.91
CA ASN A 94 -5.04 13.11 -32.94
C ASN A 94 -4.86 11.59 -32.84
N LEU A 95 -5.13 11.00 -31.67
CA LEU A 95 -4.68 9.65 -31.31
C LEU A 95 -5.85 8.72 -30.96
N GLY A 96 -5.58 7.43 -30.77
CA GLY A 96 -6.61 6.42 -30.52
C GLY A 96 -7.10 6.36 -29.07
N GLU A 97 -8.21 5.65 -28.82
CA GLU A 97 -8.76 5.45 -27.46
C GLU A 97 -7.75 4.87 -26.46
N MET A 98 -6.78 4.08 -26.94
CA MET A 98 -5.73 3.51 -26.08
C MET A 98 -4.71 4.56 -25.59
N GLU A 99 -4.32 5.51 -26.43
CA GLU A 99 -3.36 6.56 -26.07
C GLU A 99 -4.01 7.63 -25.20
N VAL A 100 -5.29 7.95 -25.47
CA VAL A 100 -6.11 8.78 -24.58
C VAL A 100 -6.11 8.17 -23.18
N ARG A 101 -6.37 6.86 -23.05
CA ARG A 101 -6.35 6.18 -21.76
C ARG A 101 -5.01 6.30 -21.04
N GLU A 102 -3.89 6.09 -21.74
CA GLU A 102 -2.55 6.19 -21.13
C GLU A 102 -2.25 7.61 -20.67
N ALA A 103 -2.64 8.63 -21.43
CA ALA A 103 -2.54 10.03 -21.00
C ALA A 103 -3.36 10.30 -19.72
N PHE A 104 -4.59 9.77 -19.65
CA PHE A 104 -5.43 9.85 -18.44
C PHE A 104 -4.83 9.07 -17.25
N LEU A 105 -4.20 7.92 -17.49
CA LEU A 105 -3.52 7.14 -16.45
C LEU A 105 -2.33 7.90 -15.89
N ASN A 106 -1.46 8.42 -16.75
CA ASN A 106 -0.28 9.20 -16.34
C ASN A 106 -0.67 10.43 -15.51
N LYS A 107 -1.76 11.12 -15.92
CA LYS A 107 -2.31 12.22 -15.11
C LYS A 107 -2.84 11.74 -13.76
N ALA A 108 -3.52 10.60 -13.71
CA ALA A 108 -4.05 10.05 -12.47
C ALA A 108 -2.92 9.62 -11.51
N GLU A 109 -1.87 9.00 -12.02
CA GLU A 109 -0.68 8.61 -11.25
C GLU A 109 0.06 9.84 -10.73
N TYR A 110 0.21 10.87 -11.56
CA TYR A 110 0.81 12.13 -11.14
C TYR A 110 0.00 12.82 -10.04
N LEU A 111 -1.33 12.92 -10.17
CA LEU A 111 -2.20 13.46 -9.12
C LEU A 111 -2.15 12.64 -7.83
N SER A 112 -1.99 11.32 -7.94
CA SER A 112 -1.81 10.41 -6.81
C SER A 112 -0.47 10.62 -6.11
N ARG A 113 0.59 10.91 -6.87
CA ARG A 113 1.92 11.25 -6.36
C ARG A 113 1.93 12.58 -5.62
N ILE A 114 1.20 13.58 -6.12
CA ILE A 114 1.06 14.88 -5.46
C ILE A 114 0.20 14.78 -4.17
N GLY A 115 -0.69 13.79 -4.10
CA GLY A 115 -1.60 13.57 -2.97
C GLY A 115 -2.95 14.27 -3.10
N SER A 116 -3.37 14.72 -4.28
CA SER A 116 -4.69 15.34 -4.44
C SER A 116 -5.81 14.29 -4.54
N LYS A 117 -6.41 13.93 -3.40
CA LYS A 117 -7.41 12.85 -3.28
C LYS A 117 -8.59 13.03 -4.24
N GLU A 118 -9.26 14.18 -4.21
CA GLU A 118 -10.50 14.39 -4.97
C GLU A 118 -10.26 14.48 -6.47
N ALA A 119 -9.22 15.22 -6.88
CA ALA A 119 -8.86 15.35 -8.29
C ALA A 119 -8.47 13.98 -8.87
N ALA A 120 -7.64 13.21 -8.15
CA ALA A 120 -7.26 11.86 -8.58
C ALA A 120 -8.49 10.96 -8.77
N LEU A 121 -9.42 10.93 -7.81
CA LEU A 121 -10.64 10.11 -7.91
C LEU A 121 -11.51 10.45 -9.10
N THR A 122 -11.63 11.74 -9.46
CA THR A 122 -12.40 12.13 -10.66
C THR A 122 -11.74 11.68 -11.96
N VAL A 123 -10.40 11.79 -12.05
CA VAL A 123 -9.64 11.33 -13.22
C VAL A 123 -9.71 9.80 -13.32
N PHE A 124 -9.53 9.06 -12.23
CA PHE A 124 -9.66 7.60 -12.22
C PHE A 124 -11.04 7.11 -12.67
N ARG A 125 -12.13 7.79 -12.30
CA ARG A 125 -13.47 7.47 -12.78
C ARG A 125 -13.60 7.65 -14.30
N LYS A 126 -13.09 8.77 -14.82
CA LYS A 126 -13.05 9.01 -16.28
C LYS A 126 -12.22 7.96 -17.01
N THR A 127 -11.07 7.56 -16.45
CA THR A 127 -10.24 6.50 -17.03
C THR A 127 -10.98 5.16 -17.04
N GLN A 128 -11.68 4.79 -15.97
CA GLN A 128 -12.45 3.55 -15.88
C GLN A 128 -13.58 3.45 -16.92
N GLU A 129 -14.24 4.57 -17.25
CA GLU A 129 -15.27 4.63 -18.29
C GLU A 129 -14.67 4.40 -19.69
N LYS A 130 -13.47 4.93 -19.94
CA LYS A 130 -12.75 4.75 -21.20
C LYS A 130 -12.04 3.40 -21.32
N THR A 131 -11.87 2.65 -20.23
CA THR A 131 -11.20 1.33 -20.28
C THR A 131 -12.15 0.20 -20.65
N VAL A 132 -11.84 -0.50 -21.75
CA VAL A 132 -12.60 -1.66 -22.23
C VAL A 132 -12.08 -2.98 -21.64
N SER A 133 -10.78 -3.07 -21.33
CA SER A 133 -10.15 -4.31 -20.84
C SER A 133 -10.36 -4.52 -19.34
N LEU A 134 -10.86 -5.71 -18.97
CA LEU A 134 -11.08 -6.12 -17.58
C LEU A 134 -9.79 -6.07 -16.73
N GLY A 135 -8.66 -6.48 -17.28
CA GLY A 135 -7.37 -6.48 -16.58
C GLY A 135 -6.96 -5.06 -16.17
N HIS A 136 -6.97 -4.13 -17.11
CA HIS A 136 -6.65 -2.73 -16.83
C HIS A 136 -7.66 -2.08 -15.87
N ARG A 137 -8.94 -2.47 -15.93
CA ARG A 137 -9.97 -1.97 -14.99
C ARG A 137 -9.69 -2.43 -13.55
N LEU A 138 -9.20 -3.66 -13.36
CA LEU A 138 -8.74 -4.15 -12.06
C LEU A 138 -7.51 -3.39 -11.57
N ASP A 139 -6.55 -3.13 -12.46
CA ASP A 139 -5.31 -2.41 -12.10
C ASP A 139 -5.63 -0.96 -11.65
N LEU A 140 -6.60 -0.30 -12.29
CA LEU A 140 -7.13 1.01 -11.84
C LEU A 140 -7.83 0.92 -10.47
N LEU A 141 -8.61 -0.13 -10.22
CA LEU A 141 -9.26 -0.32 -8.91
C LEU A 141 -8.23 -0.53 -7.80
N PHE A 142 -7.13 -1.26 -8.05
CA PHE A 142 -6.04 -1.40 -7.09
C PHE A 142 -5.40 -0.05 -6.77
N HIS A 143 -5.23 0.84 -7.77
CA HIS A 143 -4.77 2.21 -7.55
C HIS A 143 -5.70 3.00 -6.63
N ILE A 144 -7.01 2.92 -6.84
CA ILE A 144 -8.00 3.61 -5.98
C ILE A 144 -7.98 3.04 -4.56
N ILE A 145 -7.86 1.72 -4.40
CA ILE A 145 -7.74 1.07 -3.07
C ILE A 145 -6.46 1.53 -2.36
N ARG A 146 -5.33 1.67 -3.06
CA ARG A 146 -4.09 2.22 -2.50
C ARG A 146 -4.26 3.64 -1.97
N ILE A 147 -4.95 4.51 -2.72
CA ILE A 147 -5.28 5.87 -2.26
C ILE A 147 -6.20 5.82 -1.04
N GLY A 148 -7.20 4.92 -1.05
CA GLY A 148 -8.09 4.70 0.10
C GLY A 148 -7.32 4.28 1.35
N LEU A 149 -6.36 3.36 1.22
CA LEU A 149 -5.48 2.90 2.31
C LEU A 149 -4.59 4.02 2.83
N PHE A 150 -4.05 4.88 1.96
CA PHE A 150 -3.22 6.01 2.34
C PHE A 150 -3.97 7.02 3.23
N TYR A 151 -5.23 7.31 2.90
CA TYR A 151 -6.10 8.22 3.67
C TYR A 151 -6.93 7.52 4.75
N VAL A 152 -6.82 6.19 4.90
CA VAL A 152 -7.61 5.36 5.83
C VAL A 152 -9.11 5.62 5.71
N ASP A 153 -9.61 5.71 4.47
CA ASP A 153 -11.04 5.92 4.20
C ASP A 153 -11.76 4.57 4.04
N HIS A 154 -12.39 4.11 5.11
CA HIS A 154 -13.05 2.79 5.18
C HIS A 154 -14.17 2.61 4.14
N ASP A 155 -14.96 3.65 3.88
CA ASP A 155 -16.09 3.58 2.94
C ASP A 155 -15.60 3.49 1.50
N LEU A 156 -14.52 4.20 1.18
CA LEU A 156 -13.92 4.12 -0.15
C LEU A 156 -13.30 2.74 -0.39
N ILE A 157 -12.61 2.17 0.60
CA ILE A 157 -11.94 0.87 0.48
C ILE A 157 -12.97 -0.26 0.29
N THR A 158 -14.00 -0.32 1.12
CA THR A 158 -15.03 -1.38 1.07
C THR A 158 -15.74 -1.44 -0.28
N ARG A 159 -16.22 -0.30 -0.78
CA ARG A 159 -16.90 -0.18 -2.09
C ARG A 159 -16.01 -0.66 -3.24
N ASN A 160 -14.72 -0.34 -3.21
CA ASN A 160 -13.82 -0.72 -4.29
C ASN A 160 -13.35 -2.17 -4.18
N ILE A 161 -13.23 -2.72 -2.97
CA ILE A 161 -12.98 -4.15 -2.75
C ILE A 161 -14.13 -4.99 -3.29
N GLU A 162 -15.38 -4.58 -3.05
CA GLU A 162 -16.55 -5.31 -3.54
C GLU A 162 -16.62 -5.30 -5.08
N LYS A 163 -16.38 -4.16 -5.71
CA LYS A 163 -16.24 -4.04 -7.17
C LYS A 163 -15.09 -4.89 -7.73
N ALA A 164 -13.96 -4.95 -7.02
CA ALA A 164 -12.84 -5.77 -7.44
C ALA A 164 -13.17 -7.27 -7.33
N LYS A 165 -13.95 -7.69 -6.31
CA LYS A 165 -14.41 -9.08 -6.18
C LYS A 165 -15.29 -9.49 -7.36
N SER A 166 -16.30 -8.67 -7.72
CA SER A 166 -17.19 -9.00 -8.84
C SER A 166 -16.43 -9.13 -10.16
N LEU A 167 -15.49 -8.21 -10.44
CA LEU A 167 -14.67 -8.27 -11.66
C LEU A 167 -13.72 -9.47 -11.71
N ILE A 168 -13.26 -9.96 -10.55
CA ILE A 168 -12.41 -11.17 -10.48
C ILE A 168 -13.22 -12.44 -10.70
N GLU A 169 -14.50 -12.47 -10.33
CA GLU A 169 -15.42 -13.57 -10.63
C GLU A 169 -15.76 -13.64 -12.13
N GLU A 170 -15.89 -12.48 -12.78
CA GLU A 170 -16.19 -12.38 -14.22
C GLU A 170 -15.02 -12.83 -15.13
N GLY A 171 -13.77 -12.68 -14.69
CA GLY A 171 -12.63 -13.05 -15.53
C GLY A 171 -11.26 -12.65 -14.98
N GLY A 172 -11.06 -12.77 -13.66
CA GLY A 172 -9.83 -12.35 -13.02
C GLY A 172 -8.67 -13.33 -13.22
N ASP A 173 -7.54 -12.79 -13.65
CA ASP A 173 -6.25 -13.48 -13.68
C ASP A 173 -5.85 -13.96 -12.26
N TRP A 174 -5.18 -15.10 -12.18
CA TRP A 174 -4.83 -15.74 -10.92
C TRP A 174 -3.87 -14.87 -10.08
N ASP A 175 -2.92 -14.17 -10.72
CA ASP A 175 -2.02 -13.23 -10.01
C ASP A 175 -2.80 -12.07 -9.40
N ARG A 176 -3.73 -11.46 -10.16
CA ARG A 176 -4.58 -10.35 -9.69
C ARG A 176 -5.50 -10.77 -8.54
N ARG A 177 -5.94 -12.03 -8.51
CA ARG A 177 -6.69 -12.61 -7.38
C ARG A 177 -5.84 -12.68 -6.11
N ASN A 178 -4.57 -13.06 -6.23
CA ASN A 178 -3.65 -13.08 -5.08
C ASN A 178 -3.39 -11.66 -4.57
N ARG A 179 -3.17 -10.68 -5.46
CA ARG A 179 -3.01 -9.27 -5.07
C ARG A 179 -4.23 -8.76 -4.31
N LEU A 180 -5.44 -9.02 -4.81
CA LEU A 180 -6.68 -8.61 -4.11
C LEU A 180 -6.78 -9.20 -2.70
N LYS A 181 -6.40 -10.47 -2.51
CA LYS A 181 -6.37 -11.10 -1.18
C LYS A 181 -5.39 -10.38 -0.24
N VAL A 182 -4.23 -9.95 -0.73
CA VAL A 182 -3.28 -9.17 0.08
C VAL A 182 -3.90 -7.82 0.48
N TYR A 183 -4.50 -7.08 -0.46
CA TYR A 183 -5.20 -5.82 -0.16
C TYR A 183 -6.33 -6.00 0.87
N GLN A 184 -7.12 -7.07 0.72
CA GLN A 184 -8.17 -7.43 1.69
C GLN A 184 -7.59 -7.79 3.06
N GLY A 185 -6.49 -8.55 3.11
CA GLY A 185 -5.81 -8.90 4.34
C GLY A 185 -5.32 -7.66 5.11
N VAL A 186 -4.73 -6.69 4.40
CA VAL A 186 -4.29 -5.41 4.99
C VAL A 186 -5.48 -4.62 5.52
N TYR A 187 -6.58 -4.56 4.77
CA TYR A 187 -7.79 -3.89 5.23
C TYR A 187 -8.44 -4.59 6.44
N CYS A 188 -8.50 -5.92 6.44
CA CYS A 188 -8.96 -6.74 7.57
C CYS A 188 -8.14 -6.49 8.83
N MET A 189 -6.82 -6.32 8.68
CA MET A 189 -5.94 -5.93 9.77
C MET A 189 -6.28 -4.54 10.33
N ALA A 190 -6.64 -3.58 9.48
CA ALA A 190 -7.06 -2.24 9.91
C ALA A 190 -8.38 -2.24 10.69
N ILE A 191 -9.35 -3.08 10.31
CA ILE A 191 -10.63 -3.25 11.03
C ILE A 191 -10.52 -4.21 12.23
N ARG A 192 -9.31 -4.69 12.58
CA ARG A 192 -9.02 -5.64 13.67
C ARG A 192 -9.66 -7.03 13.50
N ASP A 193 -10.01 -7.43 12.28
CA ASP A 193 -10.43 -8.81 11.97
C ASP A 193 -9.21 -9.66 11.61
N PHE A 194 -8.51 -10.14 12.63
CA PHE A 194 -7.31 -10.95 12.46
C PHE A 194 -7.59 -12.33 11.88
N LYS A 195 -8.79 -12.89 12.09
CA LYS A 195 -9.13 -14.24 11.63
C LYS A 195 -9.18 -14.29 10.11
N SER A 196 -9.91 -13.36 9.50
CA SER A 196 -9.98 -13.24 8.05
C SER A 196 -8.62 -12.85 7.46
N ALA A 197 -7.92 -11.90 8.11
CA ALA A 197 -6.59 -11.47 7.67
C ALA A 197 -5.57 -12.62 7.63
N ALA A 198 -5.52 -13.45 8.68
CA ALA A 198 -4.61 -14.58 8.76
C ALA A 198 -4.85 -15.60 7.64
N ASN A 199 -6.12 -15.90 7.33
CA ASN A 199 -6.46 -16.81 6.23
C ASN A 199 -6.01 -16.25 4.88
N PHE A 200 -6.29 -14.98 4.60
CA PHE A 200 -5.88 -14.34 3.34
C PHE A 200 -4.36 -14.25 3.18
N PHE A 201 -3.64 -13.95 4.27
CA PHE A 201 -2.19 -13.90 4.24
C PHE A 201 -1.56 -15.28 4.04
N LEU A 202 -2.01 -16.30 4.78
CA LEU A 202 -1.47 -17.67 4.63
C LEU A 202 -1.66 -18.24 3.22
N ASP A 203 -2.79 -17.94 2.58
CA ASP A 203 -3.05 -18.33 1.19
C ASP A 203 -2.09 -17.66 0.20
N THR A 204 -1.61 -16.45 0.49
CA THR A 204 -0.85 -15.60 -0.44
C THR A 204 0.66 -15.59 -0.19
N VAL A 205 1.14 -16.11 0.94
CA VAL A 205 2.59 -16.21 1.27
C VAL A 205 3.39 -16.97 0.22
N SER A 206 2.80 -17.97 -0.41
CA SER A 206 3.47 -18.81 -1.39
C SER A 206 3.72 -18.10 -2.73
N THR A 207 2.92 -17.07 -3.04
CA THR A 207 2.77 -16.49 -4.38
C THR A 207 2.72 -14.97 -4.32
N PHE A 208 3.45 -14.39 -3.36
CA PHE A 208 3.47 -12.96 -3.13
C PHE A 208 4.20 -12.23 -4.26
N THR A 209 3.47 -11.34 -4.95
CA THR A 209 3.95 -10.49 -6.04
C THR A 209 3.72 -9.00 -5.77
N SER A 210 3.19 -8.64 -4.60
CA SER A 210 2.72 -7.27 -4.27
C SER A 210 3.78 -6.41 -3.55
N TYR A 211 4.94 -6.21 -4.17
CA TYR A 211 6.01 -5.33 -3.64
C TYR A 211 5.62 -3.84 -3.57
N GLU A 212 4.49 -3.48 -4.19
CA GLU A 212 3.87 -2.14 -4.11
C GLU A 212 3.40 -1.78 -2.69
N LEU A 213 2.96 -2.77 -1.90
CA LEU A 213 2.37 -2.56 -0.59
C LEU A 213 3.42 -2.58 0.53
N MET A 214 4.31 -3.59 0.49
CA MET A 214 5.29 -3.83 1.54
C MET A 214 6.39 -4.78 1.04
N ASP A 215 7.57 -4.69 1.68
CA ASP A 215 8.62 -5.67 1.48
C ASP A 215 8.18 -7.07 1.92
N TYR A 216 8.68 -8.09 1.23
CA TYR A 216 8.39 -9.50 1.53
C TYR A 216 8.70 -9.84 2.99
N LYS A 217 9.79 -9.30 3.56
CA LYS A 217 10.16 -9.54 4.96
C LYS A 217 9.09 -9.01 5.93
N THR A 218 8.59 -7.81 5.66
CA THR A 218 7.53 -7.16 6.45
C THR A 218 6.21 -7.92 6.31
N PHE A 219 5.87 -8.35 5.08
CA PHE A 219 4.69 -9.17 4.81
C PHE A 219 4.68 -10.48 5.61
N VAL A 220 5.80 -11.20 5.61
CA VAL A 220 5.94 -12.45 6.36
C VAL A 220 5.79 -12.18 7.86
N THR A 221 6.36 -11.07 8.36
CA THR A 221 6.26 -10.68 9.77
C THR A 221 4.81 -10.43 10.19
N TYR A 222 4.05 -9.66 9.41
CA TYR A 222 2.62 -9.43 9.68
C TYR A 222 1.79 -10.70 9.57
N THR A 223 2.11 -11.59 8.61
CA THR A 223 1.43 -12.87 8.49
C THR A 223 1.61 -13.72 9.74
N VAL A 224 2.82 -13.77 10.30
CA VAL A 224 3.11 -14.51 11.54
C VAL A 224 2.34 -13.92 12.72
N ILE A 225 2.35 -12.60 12.88
CA ILE A 225 1.64 -11.91 13.98
C ILE A 225 0.13 -12.19 13.90
N CYS A 226 -0.49 -11.99 12.73
CA CYS A 226 -1.92 -12.26 12.52
C CYS A 226 -2.28 -13.73 12.76
N SER A 227 -1.39 -14.65 12.34
CA SER A 227 -1.56 -16.08 12.54
C SER A 227 -1.48 -16.47 14.02
N MET A 228 -0.54 -15.89 14.77
CA MET A 228 -0.40 -16.14 16.21
C MET A 228 -1.63 -15.72 17.01
N ILE A 229 -2.29 -14.64 16.61
CA ILE A 229 -3.50 -14.13 17.27
C ILE A 229 -4.72 -14.99 16.92
N SER A 230 -4.81 -15.50 15.69
CA SER A 230 -6.06 -16.04 15.14
C SER A 230 -6.18 -17.54 15.19
N LEU A 231 -5.06 -18.27 15.05
CA LEU A 231 -5.09 -19.72 14.87
C LEU A 231 -4.88 -20.47 16.20
N PRO A 232 -5.58 -21.59 16.41
CA PRO A 232 -5.31 -22.49 17.52
C PRO A 232 -3.92 -23.14 17.35
N ARG A 233 -3.35 -23.59 18.47
CA ARG A 233 -1.96 -24.10 18.56
C ARG A 233 -1.64 -25.21 17.55
N VAL A 234 -2.61 -26.06 17.23
CA VAL A 234 -2.44 -27.19 16.31
C VAL A 234 -2.25 -26.71 14.89
N ASP A 235 -3.14 -25.83 14.41
CA ASP A 235 -3.12 -25.28 13.06
C ASP A 235 -1.90 -24.38 12.84
N LEU A 236 -1.48 -23.63 13.87
CA LEU A 236 -0.28 -22.79 13.78
C LEU A 236 0.98 -23.63 13.61
N ARG A 237 1.08 -24.76 14.32
CA ARG A 237 2.21 -25.67 14.19
C ARG A 237 2.28 -26.28 12.79
N GLU A 238 1.13 -26.61 12.22
CA GLU A 238 1.09 -27.21 10.89
C GLU A 238 1.35 -26.21 9.77
N LYS A 239 0.71 -25.03 9.81
CA LYS A 239 0.76 -24.05 8.72
C LYS A 239 1.96 -23.11 8.77
N VAL A 240 2.46 -22.75 9.95
CA VAL A 240 3.52 -21.73 10.11
C VAL A 240 4.86 -22.37 10.50
N VAL A 241 4.88 -23.33 11.43
CA VAL A 241 6.13 -23.88 11.98
C VAL A 241 6.78 -24.89 11.05
N LYS A 242 5.98 -25.75 10.39
CA LYS A 242 6.50 -26.74 9.44
C LYS A 242 6.88 -26.14 8.09
N ASP A 243 6.36 -24.96 7.76
CA ASP A 243 6.59 -24.35 6.46
C ASP A 243 7.96 -23.66 6.41
N GLN A 244 8.87 -24.22 5.61
CA GLN A 244 10.27 -23.76 5.46
C GLN A 244 10.39 -22.31 4.95
N ARG A 245 9.32 -21.72 4.39
CA ARG A 245 9.33 -20.34 3.89
C ARG A 245 9.52 -19.32 5.01
N PHE A 246 8.91 -19.55 6.18
CA PHE A 246 9.05 -18.66 7.34
C PHE A 246 10.45 -18.72 7.95
N TRP A 247 11.11 -19.88 7.89
CA TRP A 247 12.46 -20.08 8.43
C TRP A 247 13.55 -19.30 7.69
N LYS A 248 13.33 -18.96 6.41
CA LYS A 248 14.29 -18.16 5.63
C LYS A 248 14.34 -16.69 6.05
N CYS A 249 13.34 -16.20 6.79
CA CYS A 249 13.30 -14.83 7.26
C CYS A 249 13.89 -14.73 8.68
N CYS A 250 15.10 -14.15 8.82
CA CYS A 250 15.85 -14.12 10.09
C CYS A 250 15.09 -13.45 11.25
N ILE A 251 14.26 -12.44 10.97
CA ILE A 251 13.45 -11.72 11.97
C ILE A 251 12.35 -12.63 12.55
N VAL A 252 11.78 -13.49 11.70
CA VAL A 252 10.74 -14.45 12.07
C VAL A 252 11.33 -15.55 12.96
N HIS A 253 12.60 -15.92 12.77
CA HIS A 253 13.29 -16.82 13.68
C HIS A 253 13.45 -16.23 15.09
N LEU A 254 13.68 -14.91 15.20
CA LEU A 254 13.80 -14.24 16.49
C LEU A 254 12.44 -14.14 17.21
N ILE A 255 11.37 -13.80 16.48
CA ILE A 255 10.01 -13.67 17.04
C ILE A 255 9.42 -15.06 17.37
N LEU A 256 9.57 -16.06 16.49
CA LEU A 256 9.14 -17.43 16.76
C LEU A 256 10.01 -18.11 17.83
N GLY A 257 11.31 -17.82 17.87
CA GLY A 257 12.23 -18.34 18.88
C GLY A 257 11.96 -17.76 20.27
N ASN A 258 11.74 -16.44 20.37
CA ASN A 258 11.59 -15.75 21.66
C ASN A 258 10.15 -15.72 22.17
N ILE A 259 9.14 -15.69 21.30
CA ILE A 259 7.73 -15.57 21.73
C ILE A 259 7.02 -16.92 21.60
N TYR A 260 7.28 -17.68 20.54
CA TYR A 260 6.51 -18.90 20.26
C TYR A 260 7.07 -20.18 20.92
N SER A 261 8.40 -20.34 20.99
CA SER A 261 9.03 -21.45 21.73
C SER A 261 8.60 -21.51 23.21
N PRO A 262 8.59 -20.40 23.98
CA PRO A 262 8.11 -20.41 25.35
C PRO A 262 6.60 -20.63 25.48
N TYR A 263 5.82 -20.16 24.50
CA TYR A 263 4.36 -20.32 24.47
C TYR A 263 3.92 -21.79 24.26
N ILE A 264 4.67 -22.55 23.45
CA ILE A 264 4.50 -24.01 23.29
C ILE A 264 4.99 -24.76 24.54
N ILE A 265 6.17 -24.41 25.06
CA ILE A 265 6.83 -25.13 26.17
C ILE A 265 6.15 -24.82 27.53
N ALA A 266 5.10 -23.99 27.55
CA ALA A 266 4.44 -23.49 28.76
C ALA A 266 5.40 -22.76 29.72
N ASN A 267 6.49 -22.21 29.19
CA ASN A 267 7.41 -21.38 29.94
C ASN A 267 6.94 -19.91 29.89
N MET A 268 5.90 -19.62 30.67
CA MET A 268 5.27 -18.29 30.77
C MET A 268 6.27 -17.20 31.15
N LEU A 269 7.34 -17.55 31.86
CA LEU A 269 8.36 -16.61 32.35
C LEU A 269 9.20 -16.00 31.22
N ASN A 270 9.54 -16.79 30.19
CA ASN A 270 10.22 -16.27 29.00
C ASN A 270 9.24 -15.64 27.99
N PHE A 271 7.97 -16.03 28.02
CA PHE A 271 6.94 -15.40 27.21
C PHE A 271 6.70 -13.93 27.63
N PHE A 272 6.50 -13.67 28.93
CA PHE A 272 6.30 -12.30 29.44
C PHE A 272 7.54 -11.41 29.36
N LYS A 273 8.74 -11.98 29.27
CA LYS A 273 9.98 -11.19 29.10
C LYS A 273 10.20 -10.68 27.67
N ASN A 274 9.54 -11.29 26.69
CA ASN A 274 9.71 -11.00 25.27
C ASN A 274 8.47 -10.35 24.65
N LEU A 275 7.51 -9.93 25.50
CA LEU A 275 6.28 -9.23 25.15
C LEU A 275 6.48 -7.74 25.39
#